data_AF-A0A7S3JK59-F1
#
_entry.id   AF-A0A7S3JK59-F1
#
_cell.length_a   1.000
_cell.length_b   1.000
_cell.length_c   1.000
_cell.angle_alpha   90.00
_cell.angle_beta   90.00
_cell.angle_gamma   90.00
#
_symmetry.space_group_name_H-M   'P 1'
#
loop_
_entity.id
_entity.type
_entity.pdbx_description
1 polymer ?
#
loop_
_entity_poly.entity_id
_entity_poly.type
_entity_poly.pdbx_seq_one_letter_code
_entity_poly.pdbx_strand_id
1 'polypeptide(L)'
;RRIILKMKEQSHESEFIQRKFSSSLTVVFTILLSLGSVYLFKTYVSSDFGNTIVISTFFISIVFMVISFWIAAWILNKKDGDEKMKNVSDPIKEGSEGFIFTQYETIFKYALVLSLIIWLVYVLRTSTNDPIVQKYISENIMDAFIPVTFLIGAFCSGLSGYAGLWVSVRANVRVAQAAKSCYNEAIQICFRGGAFSAIINVALALFGISVMYLALYGFIRLSVPNELEVPTQVIPLLLVGFGFGASFVAMFAQLGGGIYTKAADVGADLIGKVEAGIPEDDPRNPAVIADLVGDNVGDCAGQC
;
A
#
# COMPACT_ATOMS: atom_id res chain seq x y z
N ARG A 1 -9.85 36.11 -5.46
CA ARG A 1 -8.37 36.34 -5.47
C ARG A 1 -7.59 35.24 -4.74
N ARG A 2 -7.94 34.85 -3.50
CA ARG A 2 -7.30 33.72 -2.77
C ARG A 2 -7.49 32.34 -3.44
N ILE A 3 -8.67 32.09 -4.04
CA ILE A 3 -8.98 30.83 -4.74
C ILE A 3 -8.15 30.68 -6.03
N ILE A 4 -7.97 31.77 -6.77
CA ILE A 4 -7.13 31.82 -7.98
C ILE A 4 -5.66 31.56 -7.64
N LEU A 5 -5.18 32.01 -6.48
CA LEU A 5 -3.83 31.73 -5.97
C LEU A 5 -3.67 30.24 -5.61
N LYS A 6 -4.64 29.64 -4.89
CA LYS A 6 -4.64 28.19 -4.59
C LYS A 6 -4.69 27.32 -5.85
N MET A 7 -5.49 27.70 -6.85
CA MET A 7 -5.55 27.00 -8.13
C MET A 7 -4.24 27.11 -8.92
N LYS A 8 -3.58 28.27 -8.87
CA LYS A 8 -2.24 28.45 -9.48
C LYS A 8 -1.17 27.66 -8.75
N GLU A 9 -1.23 27.57 -7.42
CA GLU A 9 -0.33 26.73 -6.62
C GLU A 9 -0.51 25.25 -6.97
N GLN A 10 -1.75 24.73 -6.98
CA GLN A 10 -2.01 23.33 -7.35
C GLN A 10 -1.61 23.00 -8.79
N SER A 11 -1.85 23.92 -9.74
CA SER A 11 -1.41 23.78 -11.14
C SER A 11 0.12 23.78 -11.24
N HIS A 12 0.82 24.72 -10.58
CA HIS A 12 2.28 24.73 -10.56
C HIS A 12 2.87 23.50 -9.87
N GLU A 13 2.24 23.03 -8.80
CA GLU A 13 2.66 21.83 -8.06
C GLU A 13 2.50 20.59 -8.95
N SER A 14 1.39 20.47 -9.68
CA SER A 14 1.17 19.38 -10.64
C SER A 14 2.19 19.38 -11.80
N GLU A 15 2.47 20.53 -12.42
CA GLU A 15 3.46 20.65 -13.51
C GLU A 15 4.90 20.47 -13.02
N PHE A 16 5.22 20.95 -11.82
CA PHE A 16 6.53 20.76 -11.19
C PHE A 16 6.78 19.30 -10.82
N ILE A 17 5.78 18.64 -10.23
CA ILE A 17 5.79 17.19 -9.97
C ILE A 17 5.97 16.46 -11.30
N GLN A 18 5.25 16.83 -12.37
CA GLN A 18 5.36 16.17 -13.68
C GLN A 18 6.73 16.31 -14.33
N ARG A 19 7.33 17.50 -14.36
CA ARG A 19 8.66 17.73 -14.95
C ARG A 19 9.74 17.00 -14.16
N LYS A 20 9.68 17.09 -12.83
CA LYS A 20 10.63 16.42 -11.95
C LYS A 20 10.44 14.90 -11.99
N PHE A 21 9.19 14.42 -12.08
CA PHE A 21 8.86 13.00 -12.18
C PHE A 21 9.19 12.42 -13.55
N SER A 22 8.96 13.11 -14.67
CA SER A 22 9.34 12.63 -16.01
C SER A 22 10.87 12.47 -16.16
N SER A 23 11.64 13.46 -15.69
CA SER A 23 13.10 13.34 -15.67
C SER A 23 13.56 12.27 -14.67
N SER A 24 12.93 12.17 -13.50
CA SER A 24 13.25 11.13 -12.51
C SER A 24 12.84 9.73 -12.97
N LEU A 25 11.75 9.58 -13.72
CA LEU A 25 11.25 8.32 -14.25
C LEU A 25 12.23 7.77 -15.27
N THR A 26 12.75 8.62 -16.16
CA THR A 26 13.75 8.22 -17.15
C THR A 26 15.07 7.80 -16.47
N VAL A 27 15.49 8.53 -15.43
CA VAL A 27 16.68 8.19 -14.62
C VAL A 27 16.47 6.89 -13.85
N VAL A 28 15.34 6.71 -13.18
CA VAL A 28 14.97 5.50 -12.45
C VAL A 28 14.89 4.31 -13.40
N PHE A 29 14.27 4.46 -14.58
CA PHE A 29 14.19 3.40 -15.58
C PHE A 29 15.58 3.01 -16.09
N THR A 30 16.46 3.99 -16.30
CA THR A 30 17.85 3.75 -16.73
C THR A 30 18.68 3.07 -15.64
N ILE A 31 18.48 3.45 -14.37
CA ILE A 31 19.12 2.82 -13.21
C ILE A 31 18.59 1.39 -13.02
N LEU A 32 17.29 1.16 -13.19
CA LEU A 32 16.70 -0.18 -13.10
C LEU A 32 17.15 -1.08 -14.25
N LEU A 33 17.28 -0.55 -15.45
CA LEU A 33 17.84 -1.27 -16.61
C LEU A 33 19.33 -1.58 -16.43
N SER A 34 20.12 -0.68 -15.85
CA SER A 34 21.55 -0.89 -15.62
C SER A 34 21.80 -1.85 -14.45
N LEU A 35 21.03 -1.75 -13.36
CA LEU A 35 21.07 -2.72 -12.26
C LEU A 35 20.54 -4.09 -12.72
N GLY A 36 19.47 -4.11 -13.54
CA GLY A 36 18.89 -5.31 -14.12
C GLY A 36 19.84 -6.02 -15.10
N SER A 37 20.65 -5.29 -15.86
CA SER A 37 21.64 -5.88 -16.78
C SER A 37 22.87 -6.44 -16.06
N VAL A 38 23.38 -5.74 -15.04
CA VAL A 38 24.43 -6.25 -14.14
C VAL A 38 23.93 -7.49 -13.37
N TYR A 39 22.64 -7.51 -13.05
CA TYR A 39 21.99 -8.63 -12.38
C TYR A 39 21.81 -9.85 -13.30
N LEU A 40 21.30 -9.67 -14.53
CA LEU A 40 21.22 -10.73 -15.54
C LEU A 40 22.58 -11.38 -15.80
N PHE A 41 23.64 -10.57 -15.80
CA PHE A 41 25.03 -11.04 -15.88
C PHE A 41 25.43 -11.86 -14.63
N LYS A 42 25.10 -11.40 -13.42
CA LYS A 42 25.40 -12.14 -12.17
C LYS A 42 24.60 -13.45 -12.06
N THR A 43 23.35 -13.49 -12.51
CA THR A 43 22.51 -14.70 -12.51
C THR A 43 22.93 -15.71 -13.56
N TYR A 44 23.46 -15.26 -14.70
CA TYR A 44 24.09 -16.14 -15.68
C TYR A 44 25.37 -16.80 -15.14
N VAL A 45 26.01 -16.17 -14.14
CA VAL A 45 27.27 -16.63 -13.53
C VAL A 45 27.07 -17.35 -12.19
N SER A 46 25.95 -17.14 -11.48
CA SER A 46 25.67 -17.69 -10.15
C SER A 46 24.79 -18.95 -10.21
N SER A 47 25.25 -20.05 -9.60
CA SER A 47 24.69 -21.40 -9.69
C SER A 47 23.43 -21.68 -8.85
N ASP A 48 22.91 -20.71 -8.10
CA ASP A 48 21.83 -20.92 -7.13
C ASP A 48 20.49 -20.35 -7.62
N PHE A 49 19.60 -21.24 -8.07
CA PHE A 49 18.32 -20.92 -8.72
C PHE A 49 17.37 -20.12 -7.79
N GLY A 50 17.40 -20.36 -6.48
CA GLY A 50 16.51 -19.69 -5.52
C GLY A 50 16.78 -18.19 -5.38
N ASN A 51 18.05 -17.81 -5.28
CA ASN A 51 18.44 -16.39 -5.16
C ASN A 51 18.17 -15.62 -6.47
N THR A 52 18.27 -16.30 -7.60
CA THR A 52 17.88 -15.75 -8.91
C THR A 52 16.38 -15.45 -8.97
N ILE A 53 15.52 -16.27 -8.38
CA ILE A 53 14.09 -15.94 -8.35
C ILE A 53 13.84 -14.70 -7.50
N VAL A 54 14.37 -14.65 -6.28
CA VAL A 54 14.05 -13.57 -5.32
C VAL A 54 14.53 -12.21 -5.81
N ILE A 55 15.73 -12.13 -6.39
CA ILE A 55 16.25 -10.86 -6.90
C ILE A 55 15.49 -10.45 -8.18
N SER A 56 15.06 -11.40 -9.03
CA SER A 56 14.18 -11.09 -10.16
C SER A 56 12.86 -10.51 -9.68
N THR A 57 12.24 -11.12 -8.67
CA THR A 57 11.03 -10.61 -8.00
C THR A 57 11.24 -9.22 -7.43
N PHE A 58 12.39 -8.94 -6.81
CA PHE A 58 12.73 -7.61 -6.31
C PHE A 58 12.69 -6.55 -7.43
N PHE A 59 13.38 -6.79 -8.54
CA PHE A 59 13.38 -5.83 -9.66
C PHE A 59 12.00 -5.69 -10.31
N ILE A 60 11.28 -6.79 -10.49
CA ILE A 60 9.91 -6.77 -11.03
C ILE A 60 8.99 -5.94 -10.13
N SER A 61 9.09 -6.09 -8.81
CA SER A 61 8.28 -5.31 -7.87
C SER A 61 8.52 -3.81 -8.01
N ILE A 62 9.78 -3.38 -8.18
CA ILE A 62 10.11 -1.97 -8.40
C ILE A 62 9.52 -1.47 -9.73
N VAL A 63 9.61 -2.25 -10.80
CA VAL A 63 9.01 -1.89 -12.09
C VAL A 63 7.49 -1.69 -11.93
N PHE A 64 6.80 -2.58 -11.22
CA PHE A 64 5.36 -2.43 -10.96
C PHE A 64 5.03 -1.23 -10.07
N MET A 65 5.85 -0.92 -9.05
CA MET A 65 5.70 0.33 -8.30
C MET A 65 5.81 1.55 -9.20
N VAL A 66 6.81 1.57 -10.10
CA VAL A 66 7.01 2.64 -11.07
C VAL A 66 5.83 2.77 -12.03
N ILE A 67 5.31 1.66 -12.54
CA ILE A 67 4.09 1.64 -13.37
C ILE A 67 2.91 2.20 -12.59
N SER A 68 2.74 1.81 -11.33
CA SER A 68 1.67 2.31 -10.47
C SER A 68 1.76 3.83 -10.29
N PHE A 69 2.95 4.36 -9.95
CA PHE A 69 3.14 5.81 -9.88
C PHE A 69 2.88 6.53 -11.20
N TRP A 70 3.24 5.92 -12.33
CA TRP A 70 2.92 6.48 -13.65
C TRP A 70 1.40 6.53 -13.90
N ILE A 71 0.66 5.48 -13.52
CA ILE A 71 -0.80 5.46 -13.59
C ILE A 71 -1.40 6.57 -12.70
N ALA A 72 -0.94 6.71 -11.46
CA ALA A 72 -1.39 7.77 -10.57
C ALA A 72 -1.13 9.16 -11.17
N ALA A 73 0.07 9.41 -11.69
CA ALA A 73 0.39 10.66 -12.36
C ALA A 73 -0.54 10.91 -13.56
N TRP A 74 -0.82 9.88 -14.37
CA TRP A 74 -1.75 9.99 -15.49
C TRP A 74 -3.16 10.39 -15.04
N ILE A 75 -3.66 9.80 -13.94
CA ILE A 75 -4.96 10.15 -13.35
C ILE A 75 -4.94 11.60 -12.87
N LEU A 76 -3.92 12.01 -12.12
CA LEU A 76 -3.84 13.36 -11.55
C LEU A 76 -3.82 14.46 -12.61
N ASN A 77 -3.29 14.18 -13.80
CA ASN A 77 -3.29 15.10 -14.95
C ASN A 77 -4.65 15.30 -15.60
N LYS A 78 -5.65 14.46 -15.29
CA LYS A 78 -7.02 14.67 -15.80
C LYS A 78 -7.64 15.90 -15.14
N LYS A 79 -8.54 16.55 -15.89
CA LYS A 79 -9.22 17.77 -15.46
C LYS A 79 -9.90 17.51 -14.12
N ASP A 80 -9.58 18.37 -13.18
CA ASP A 80 -10.28 18.42 -11.92
C ASP A 80 -11.71 18.95 -12.14
N GLY A 81 -12.63 18.59 -11.26
CA GLY A 81 -14.04 18.97 -11.38
C GLY A 81 -14.28 20.48 -11.31
N ASP A 82 -15.50 20.90 -11.67
CA ASP A 82 -15.94 22.29 -11.46
C ASP A 82 -16.06 22.64 -9.96
N GLU A 83 -16.27 23.92 -9.64
CA GLU A 83 -16.32 24.38 -8.24
C GLU A 83 -17.42 23.68 -7.43
N LYS A 84 -18.55 23.32 -8.06
CA LYS A 84 -19.63 22.59 -7.38
C LYS A 84 -19.20 21.17 -7.05
N MET A 85 -18.51 20.48 -7.96
CA MET A 85 -17.94 19.17 -7.70
C MET A 85 -16.91 19.21 -6.57
N LYS A 86 -16.05 20.24 -6.56
CA LYS A 86 -15.03 20.41 -5.51
C LYS A 86 -15.62 20.62 -4.13
N ASN A 87 -16.70 21.40 -4.03
CA ASN A 87 -17.42 21.61 -2.78
C ASN A 87 -17.99 20.31 -2.18
N VAL A 88 -18.18 19.26 -2.99
CA VAL A 88 -18.60 17.93 -2.54
C VAL A 88 -17.39 17.01 -2.31
N SER A 89 -16.41 17.00 -3.23
CA SER A 89 -15.26 16.10 -3.13
C SER A 89 -14.29 16.46 -2.02
N ASP A 90 -14.14 17.75 -1.69
CA ASP A 90 -13.18 18.20 -0.67
C ASP A 90 -13.58 17.72 0.74
N PRO A 91 -14.85 17.82 1.19
CA PRO A 91 -15.29 17.20 2.45
C PRO A 91 -15.11 15.68 2.49
N ILE A 92 -15.42 14.98 1.40
CA ILE A 92 -15.22 13.51 1.31
C ILE A 92 -13.73 13.18 1.47
N LYS A 93 -12.87 13.95 0.82
CA LYS A 93 -11.42 13.79 0.91
C LYS A 93 -10.93 14.03 2.34
N GLU A 94 -11.32 15.14 2.96
CA GLU A 94 -10.93 15.49 4.32
C GLU A 94 -11.40 14.43 5.33
N GLY A 95 -12.65 13.97 5.20
CA GLY A 95 -13.21 12.90 6.02
C GLY A 95 -12.46 11.57 5.84
N SER A 96 -12.15 11.20 4.60
CA SER A 96 -11.42 9.96 4.28
C SER A 96 -9.99 9.98 4.82
N GLU A 97 -9.25 11.06 4.57
CA GLU A 97 -7.87 11.22 5.05
C GLU A 97 -7.82 11.29 6.59
N GLY A 98 -8.79 11.97 7.23
CA GLY A 98 -8.91 12.06 8.69
C GLY A 98 -9.26 10.73 9.37
N PHE A 99 -10.20 9.96 8.79
CA PHE A 99 -10.56 8.65 9.30
C PHE A 99 -9.38 7.68 9.24
N ILE A 100 -8.72 7.58 8.08
CA ILE A 100 -7.56 6.69 7.89
C ILE A 100 -6.41 7.07 8.80
N PHE A 101 -6.13 8.36 9.01
CA PHE A 101 -5.10 8.78 9.96
C PHE A 101 -5.40 8.27 11.38
N THR A 102 -6.64 8.44 11.84
CA THR A 102 -7.09 7.99 13.17
C THR A 102 -7.03 6.47 13.31
N GLN A 103 -7.52 5.75 12.29
CA GLN A 103 -7.53 4.30 12.27
C GLN A 103 -6.10 3.74 12.26
N TYR A 104 -5.22 4.26 11.39
CA TYR A 104 -3.87 3.75 11.24
C TYR A 104 -2.98 4.12 12.43
N GLU A 105 -3.17 5.28 13.05
CA GLU A 105 -2.50 5.61 14.32
C GLU A 105 -2.84 4.57 15.40
N THR A 106 -4.12 4.17 15.46
CA THR A 106 -4.59 3.17 16.41
C THR A 106 -4.04 1.77 16.08
N ILE A 107 -4.08 1.36 14.81
CA ILE A 107 -3.50 0.10 14.34
C ILE A 107 -2.01 0.05 14.65
N PHE A 108 -1.27 1.14 14.41
CA PHE A 108 0.16 1.22 14.68
C PHE A 108 0.48 1.01 16.16
N LYS A 109 -0.29 1.63 17.07
CA LYS A 109 -0.16 1.40 18.51
C LYS A 109 -0.36 -0.07 18.88
N TYR A 110 -1.41 -0.71 18.35
CA TYR A 110 -1.66 -2.13 18.61
C TYR A 110 -0.61 -3.04 17.96
N ALA A 111 -0.10 -2.69 16.79
CA ALA A 111 0.99 -3.42 16.14
C ALA A 111 2.27 -3.39 16.99
N LEU A 112 2.61 -2.24 17.60
CA LEU A 112 3.74 -2.15 18.52
C LEU A 112 3.55 -3.01 19.78
N VAL A 113 2.36 -2.97 20.37
CA VAL A 113 2.02 -3.81 21.54
C VAL A 113 2.11 -5.29 21.17
N LEU A 114 1.54 -5.69 20.03
CA LEU A 114 1.59 -7.07 19.58
C LEU A 114 3.01 -7.51 19.23
N SER A 115 3.81 -6.65 18.59
CA SER A 115 5.23 -6.92 18.31
C SER A 115 6.01 -7.19 19.60
N LEU A 116 5.75 -6.42 20.67
CA LEU A 116 6.35 -6.66 21.99
C LEU A 116 5.86 -7.96 22.63
N ILE A 117 4.58 -8.31 22.47
CA ILE A 117 4.04 -9.60 22.93
C ILE A 117 4.69 -10.76 22.17
N ILE A 118 4.82 -10.67 20.85
CA ILE A 118 5.51 -11.68 20.04
C ILE A 118 6.94 -11.84 20.55
N TRP A 119 7.67 -10.73 20.71
CA TRP A 119 9.04 -10.76 21.22
C TRP A 119 9.13 -11.46 22.59
N LEU A 120 8.26 -11.10 23.54
CA LEU A 120 8.23 -11.68 24.88
C LEU A 120 7.90 -13.18 24.84
N VAL A 121 6.97 -13.61 23.98
CA VAL A 121 6.63 -15.03 23.80
C VAL A 121 7.84 -15.81 23.27
N TYR A 122 8.59 -15.25 22.33
CA TYR A 122 9.79 -15.90 21.79
C TYR A 122 10.90 -15.99 22.83
N VAL A 123 11.14 -14.92 23.61
CA VAL A 123 12.12 -14.91 24.71
C VAL A 123 11.76 -15.90 25.84
N LEU A 124 10.48 -16.09 26.16
CA LEU A 124 10.03 -17.01 27.21
C LEU A 124 9.88 -18.47 26.74
N ARG A 125 9.84 -18.71 25.43
CA ARG A 125 9.69 -20.05 24.87
C ARG A 125 10.95 -20.87 25.16
N THR A 126 10.77 -22.08 25.68
CA THR A 126 11.88 -23.05 25.79
C THR A 126 12.46 -23.32 24.40
N SER A 127 13.77 -23.11 24.26
CA SER A 127 14.47 -23.14 22.98
C SER A 127 14.09 -24.38 22.16
N THR A 128 13.63 -24.13 20.93
CA THR A 128 13.33 -25.22 20.01
C THR A 128 14.67 -25.70 19.47
N ASN A 129 15.11 -26.87 19.92
CA ASN A 129 16.32 -27.54 19.48
C ASN A 129 16.19 -28.03 18.03
N ASP A 130 15.85 -27.15 17.09
CA ASP A 130 15.96 -27.47 15.68
C ASP A 130 17.42 -27.22 15.27
N PRO A 131 18.25 -28.29 15.13
CA PRO A 131 19.69 -28.15 14.94
C PRO A 131 20.03 -27.42 13.64
N ILE A 132 19.08 -27.39 12.68
CA ILE A 132 19.24 -26.70 11.41
C ILE A 132 19.17 -25.19 11.62
N VAL A 133 18.22 -24.67 12.41
CA VAL A 133 18.04 -23.22 12.57
C VAL A 133 19.09 -22.61 13.50
N GLN A 134 19.38 -23.29 14.61
CA GLN A 134 20.40 -22.85 15.59
C GLN A 134 21.81 -22.76 14.99
N LYS A 135 22.10 -23.53 13.94
CA LYS A 135 23.40 -23.47 13.24
C LYS A 135 23.64 -22.13 12.54
N TYR A 136 22.59 -21.46 12.08
CA TYR A 136 22.72 -20.25 11.26
C TYR A 136 22.29 -18.96 11.96
N ILE A 137 21.43 -19.05 12.98
CA ILE A 137 20.91 -17.89 13.69
C ILE A 137 20.94 -18.15 15.20
N SER A 138 21.57 -17.24 15.93
CA SER A 138 21.55 -17.23 17.41
C SER A 138 20.13 -17.01 17.93
N GLU A 139 19.76 -17.68 19.02
CA GLU A 139 18.44 -17.60 19.65
C GLU A 139 18.00 -16.15 19.87
N ASN A 140 18.89 -15.32 20.46
CA ASN A 140 18.64 -13.91 20.72
C ASN A 140 18.32 -13.08 19.46
N ILE A 141 18.90 -13.46 18.32
CA ILE A 141 18.69 -12.77 17.04
C ILE A 141 17.35 -13.20 16.43
N MET A 142 17.02 -14.50 16.53
CA MET A 142 15.75 -15.03 16.04
C MET A 142 14.56 -14.41 16.78
N ASP A 143 14.69 -14.24 18.10
CA ASP A 143 13.66 -13.66 18.97
C ASP A 143 13.31 -12.22 18.58
N ALA A 144 14.31 -11.44 18.16
CA ALA A 144 14.13 -10.08 17.68
C ALA A 144 13.67 -10.02 16.21
N PHE A 145 14.03 -11.02 15.40
CA PHE A 145 13.81 -10.97 13.96
C PHE A 145 12.33 -11.06 13.57
N ILE A 146 11.57 -11.97 14.18
CA ILE A 146 10.14 -12.17 13.87
C ILE A 146 9.27 -10.95 14.22
N PRO A 147 9.43 -10.33 15.40
CA PRO A 147 8.78 -9.05 15.72
C PRO A 147 9.10 -7.92 14.74
N VAL A 148 10.35 -7.87 14.24
CA VAL A 148 10.79 -6.89 13.25
C VAL A 148 10.15 -7.16 11.88
N THR A 149 10.15 -8.41 11.40
CA THR A 149 9.48 -8.74 10.14
C THR A 149 7.98 -8.48 10.21
N PHE A 150 7.36 -8.72 11.36
CA PHE A 150 5.98 -8.32 11.64
C PHE A 150 5.75 -6.81 11.45
N LEU A 151 6.58 -5.96 12.04
CA LEU A 151 6.43 -4.51 11.88
C LEU A 151 6.64 -4.06 10.44
N ILE A 152 7.57 -4.70 9.70
CA ILE A 152 7.81 -4.39 8.30
C ILE A 152 6.62 -4.81 7.43
N GLY A 153 6.04 -5.98 7.68
CA GLY A 153 4.81 -6.43 7.01
C GLY A 153 3.62 -5.51 7.28
N ALA A 154 3.44 -5.11 8.54
CA ALA A 154 2.43 -4.14 8.94
C ALA A 154 2.63 -2.79 8.24
N PHE A 155 3.88 -2.31 8.17
CA PHE A 155 4.20 -1.07 7.47
C PHE A 155 3.90 -1.15 5.96
N CYS A 156 4.28 -2.25 5.29
CA CYS A 156 3.99 -2.45 3.86
C CYS A 156 2.48 -2.46 3.57
N SER A 157 1.69 -3.18 4.39
CA SER A 157 0.23 -3.22 4.24
C SER A 157 -0.42 -1.85 4.48
N GLY A 158 -0.01 -1.14 5.54
CA GLY A 158 -0.49 0.22 5.79
C GLY A 158 -0.13 1.17 4.65
N LEU A 159 1.10 1.12 4.14
CA LEU A 159 1.51 1.98 3.02
C LEU A 159 0.67 1.71 1.75
N SER A 160 0.35 0.44 1.48
CA SER A 160 -0.53 0.04 0.38
C SER A 160 -1.92 0.67 0.51
N GLY A 161 -2.59 0.45 1.65
CA GLY A 161 -3.95 0.95 1.88
C GLY A 161 -4.04 2.46 1.87
N TYR A 162 -3.06 3.16 2.45
CA TYR A 162 -2.99 4.62 2.39
C TYR A 162 -2.79 5.13 0.96
N ALA A 163 -1.87 4.53 0.20
CA ALA A 163 -1.63 4.92 -1.18
C ALA A 163 -2.87 4.71 -2.06
N GLY A 164 -3.54 3.57 -1.91
CA GLY A 164 -4.79 3.25 -2.59
C GLY A 164 -5.86 4.30 -2.34
N LEU A 165 -6.16 4.57 -1.07
CA LEU A 165 -7.10 5.62 -0.65
C LEU A 165 -6.78 6.98 -1.28
N TRP A 166 -5.51 7.38 -1.18
CA TRP A 166 -5.07 8.70 -1.62
C TRP A 166 -5.35 8.92 -3.10
N VAL A 167 -5.15 7.88 -3.93
CA VAL A 167 -5.45 7.92 -5.37
C VAL A 167 -6.96 7.82 -5.62
N SER A 168 -7.68 6.92 -4.96
CA SER A 168 -9.13 6.72 -5.15
C SER A 168 -9.91 8.02 -4.93
N VAL A 169 -9.70 8.69 -3.80
CA VAL A 169 -10.38 9.95 -3.46
C VAL A 169 -10.15 11.02 -4.54
N ARG A 170 -8.95 11.09 -5.11
CA ARG A 170 -8.60 12.05 -6.17
C ARG A 170 -9.11 11.61 -7.54
N ALA A 171 -9.28 10.31 -7.78
CA ALA A 171 -9.83 9.76 -9.00
C ALA A 171 -11.35 10.00 -9.10
N ASN A 172 -12.09 9.92 -7.99
CA ASN A 172 -13.56 10.01 -7.96
C ASN A 172 -14.09 11.28 -8.67
N VAL A 173 -13.57 12.45 -8.30
CA VAL A 173 -13.99 13.73 -8.92
C VAL A 173 -13.64 13.81 -10.41
N ARG A 174 -12.54 13.16 -10.83
CA ARG A 174 -12.09 13.12 -12.23
C ARG A 174 -12.95 12.20 -13.08
N VAL A 175 -13.42 11.09 -12.50
CA VAL A 175 -14.40 10.20 -13.14
C VAL A 175 -15.71 10.96 -13.35
N ALA A 176 -16.22 11.66 -12.33
CA ALA A 176 -17.43 12.47 -12.44
C ALA A 176 -17.31 13.58 -13.50
N GLN A 177 -16.16 14.26 -13.55
CA GLN A 177 -15.90 15.29 -14.55
C GLN A 177 -15.81 14.72 -15.97
N ALA A 178 -15.17 13.57 -16.16
CA ALA A 178 -15.08 12.90 -17.46
C ALA A 178 -16.44 12.36 -17.94
N ALA A 179 -17.30 11.92 -17.01
CA ALA A 179 -18.63 11.42 -17.32
C ALA A 179 -19.54 12.47 -17.99
N LYS A 180 -19.29 13.77 -17.76
CA LYS A 180 -19.99 14.87 -18.45
C LYS A 180 -19.70 14.95 -19.95
N SER A 181 -18.54 14.46 -20.39
CA SER A 181 -18.09 14.57 -21.78
C SER A 181 -18.02 13.24 -22.51
N CYS A 182 -17.47 12.19 -21.89
CA CYS A 182 -17.22 10.93 -22.56
C CYS A 182 -17.21 9.76 -21.56
N TYR A 183 -18.12 8.82 -21.77
CA TYR A 183 -18.21 7.58 -21.00
C TYR A 183 -16.92 6.75 -21.03
N ASN A 184 -16.28 6.63 -22.21
CA ASN A 184 -15.05 5.85 -22.37
C ASN A 184 -13.90 6.45 -21.54
N GLU A 185 -13.81 7.78 -21.47
CA GLU A 185 -12.79 8.44 -20.63
C GLU A 185 -13.07 8.21 -19.15
N ALA A 186 -14.33 8.31 -18.71
CA ALA A 186 -14.71 8.06 -17.32
C ALA A 186 -14.35 6.63 -16.88
N ILE A 187 -14.66 5.62 -17.70
CA ILE A 187 -14.29 4.23 -17.44
C ILE A 187 -12.78 4.05 -17.37
N GLN A 188 -12.02 4.65 -18.30
CA GLN A 188 -10.57 4.52 -18.29
C GLN A 188 -9.95 5.08 -17.01
N ILE A 189 -10.46 6.21 -16.51
CA ILE A 189 -9.99 6.80 -15.25
C ILE A 189 -10.36 5.89 -14.07
N CYS A 190 -11.60 5.40 -14.01
CA CYS A 190 -12.08 4.49 -12.98
C CYS A 190 -11.25 3.20 -12.93
N PHE A 191 -11.08 2.52 -14.06
CA PHE A 191 -10.34 1.25 -14.15
C PHE A 191 -8.86 1.44 -13.81
N ARG A 192 -8.24 2.55 -14.24
CA ARG A 192 -6.87 2.88 -13.88
C ARG A 192 -6.72 3.20 -12.40
N GLY A 193 -7.73 3.81 -11.77
CA GLY A 193 -7.76 4.01 -10.32
C GLY A 193 -7.72 2.69 -9.55
N GLY A 194 -8.58 1.73 -9.92
CA GLY A 194 -8.55 0.38 -9.34
C GLY A 194 -7.25 -0.37 -9.63
N ALA A 195 -6.73 -0.28 -10.87
CA ALA A 195 -5.48 -0.91 -11.26
C ALA A 195 -4.28 -0.38 -10.46
N PHE A 196 -4.24 0.92 -10.16
CA PHE A 196 -3.22 1.50 -9.28
C PHE A 196 -3.19 0.79 -7.93
N SER A 197 -4.36 0.68 -7.28
CA SER A 197 -4.51 0.06 -5.96
C SER A 197 -4.07 -1.40 -5.94
N ALA A 198 -4.49 -2.18 -6.94
CA ALA A 198 -4.12 -3.59 -7.05
C ALA A 198 -2.61 -3.78 -7.30
N ILE A 199 -2.03 -2.97 -8.20
CA ILE A 199 -0.61 -3.07 -8.54
C ILE A 199 0.27 -2.65 -7.36
N ILE A 200 -0.06 -1.55 -6.67
CA ILE A 200 0.77 -1.08 -5.55
C ILE A 200 0.75 -2.06 -4.38
N ASN A 201 -0.39 -2.69 -4.08
CA ASN A 201 -0.50 -3.72 -3.05
C ASN A 201 0.41 -4.91 -3.33
N VAL A 202 0.25 -5.55 -4.49
CA VAL A 202 1.05 -6.72 -4.87
C VAL A 202 2.54 -6.34 -4.97
N ALA A 203 2.86 -5.17 -5.51
CA ALA A 203 4.23 -4.72 -5.65
C ALA A 203 4.90 -4.48 -4.29
N LEU A 204 4.22 -3.84 -3.32
CA LEU A 204 4.74 -3.64 -1.98
C LEU A 204 4.91 -4.95 -1.20
N ALA A 205 3.98 -5.90 -1.36
CA ALA A 205 4.10 -7.23 -0.76
C ALA A 205 5.33 -7.99 -1.31
N LEU A 206 5.48 -8.06 -2.63
CA LEU A 206 6.63 -8.71 -3.27
C LEU A 206 7.95 -7.99 -2.93
N PHE A 207 7.95 -6.67 -2.95
CA PHE A 207 9.11 -5.86 -2.57
C PHE A 207 9.54 -6.15 -1.13
N GLY A 208 8.59 -6.11 -0.18
CA GLY A 208 8.85 -6.37 1.23
C GLY A 208 9.42 -7.77 1.48
N ILE A 209 8.80 -8.80 0.91
CA ILE A 209 9.27 -10.20 1.01
C ILE A 209 10.67 -10.34 0.40
N SER A 210 10.89 -9.81 -0.80
CA SER A 210 12.20 -9.89 -1.47
C SER A 210 13.29 -9.16 -0.69
N VAL A 211 13.04 -7.94 -0.19
CA VAL A 211 14.01 -7.18 0.61
C VAL A 211 14.35 -7.93 1.88
N MET A 212 13.36 -8.48 2.59
CA MET A 212 13.59 -9.23 3.82
C MET A 212 14.35 -10.53 3.58
N TYR A 213 14.02 -11.27 2.52
CA TYR A 213 14.79 -12.45 2.14
C TYR A 213 16.25 -12.11 1.84
N LEU A 214 16.51 -11.07 1.05
CA LEU A 214 17.87 -10.68 0.67
C LEU A 214 18.67 -10.15 1.87
N ALA A 215 18.03 -9.41 2.77
CA ALA A 215 18.64 -8.95 4.01
C ALA A 215 19.03 -10.14 4.92
N LEU A 216 18.14 -11.11 5.09
CA LEU A 216 18.41 -12.34 5.84
C LEU A 216 19.53 -13.16 5.21
N TYR A 217 19.47 -13.38 3.90
CA TYR A 217 20.48 -14.12 3.17
C TYR A 217 21.87 -13.48 3.35
N GLY A 218 21.95 -12.15 3.22
CA GLY A 218 23.19 -11.40 3.46
C GLY A 218 23.68 -11.50 4.91
N PHE A 219 22.77 -11.38 5.88
CA PHE A 219 23.08 -11.50 7.30
C PHE A 219 23.64 -12.88 7.67
N ILE A 220 23.03 -13.95 7.18
CA ILE A 220 23.49 -15.33 7.43
C ILE A 220 24.85 -15.57 6.77
N ARG A 221 25.06 -15.10 5.53
CA ARG A 221 26.37 -15.19 4.85
C ARG A 221 27.51 -14.51 5.61
N LEU A 222 27.23 -13.35 6.23
CA LEU A 222 28.21 -12.64 7.05
C LEU A 222 28.48 -13.35 8.38
N SER A 223 27.46 -13.96 8.97
CA SER A 223 27.55 -14.64 10.27
C SER A 223 28.28 -15.99 10.19
N VAL A 224 28.18 -16.68 9.05
CA VAL A 224 28.85 -17.98 8.82
C VAL A 224 29.62 -17.97 7.48
N PRO A 225 30.81 -17.33 7.41
CA PRO A 225 31.54 -17.14 6.16
C PRO A 225 32.07 -18.44 5.53
N ASN A 226 32.27 -19.48 6.35
CA ASN A 226 32.93 -20.73 5.96
C ASN A 226 31.97 -21.78 5.40
N GLU A 227 30.65 -21.54 5.45
CA GLU A 227 29.65 -22.44 4.87
C GLU A 227 29.34 -22.04 3.42
N LEU A 228 29.51 -23.01 2.51
CA LEU A 228 29.30 -22.80 1.08
C LEU A 228 27.81 -22.66 0.73
N GLU A 229 26.92 -23.31 1.48
CA GLU A 229 25.48 -23.32 1.24
C GLU A 229 24.69 -22.69 2.40
N VAL A 230 23.92 -21.66 2.09
CA VAL A 230 22.97 -21.04 3.02
C VAL A 230 21.64 -21.81 2.88
N PRO A 231 20.98 -22.18 4.00
CA PRO A 231 19.72 -22.91 3.95
C PRO A 231 18.59 -21.98 3.48
N THR A 232 18.37 -21.96 2.17
CA THR A 232 17.33 -21.14 1.52
C THR A 232 15.91 -21.54 1.93
N GLN A 233 15.73 -22.73 2.51
CA GLN A 233 14.46 -23.26 3.01
C GLN A 233 14.08 -22.72 4.40
N VAL A 234 15.04 -22.26 5.19
CA VAL A 234 14.80 -21.74 6.55
C VAL A 234 14.38 -20.27 6.51
N ILE A 235 14.86 -19.51 5.52
CA ILE A 235 14.58 -18.07 5.39
C ILE A 235 13.07 -17.78 5.33
N PRO A 236 12.23 -18.49 4.53
CA PRO A 236 10.79 -18.26 4.51
C PRO A 236 10.09 -18.45 5.86
N LEU A 237 10.59 -19.34 6.73
CA LEU A 237 10.02 -19.55 8.06
C LEU A 237 10.14 -18.30 8.94
N LEU A 238 11.22 -17.53 8.77
CA LEU A 238 11.47 -16.28 9.49
C LEU A 238 10.64 -15.11 8.91
N LEU A 239 10.16 -15.25 7.68
CA LEU A 239 9.29 -14.28 7.01
C LEU A 239 7.81 -14.46 7.37
N VAL A 240 7.44 -15.49 8.14
CA VAL A 240 6.07 -15.68 8.65
C VAL A 240 5.59 -14.44 9.43
N GLY A 241 6.50 -13.78 10.16
CA GLY A 241 6.21 -12.51 10.82
C GLY A 241 5.70 -11.44 9.85
N PHE A 242 6.31 -11.30 8.66
CA PHE A 242 5.87 -10.35 7.62
C PHE A 242 4.43 -10.60 7.19
N GLY A 243 4.08 -11.86 6.88
CA GLY A 243 2.70 -12.23 6.52
C GLY A 243 1.72 -11.92 7.65
N PHE A 244 2.10 -12.26 8.89
CA PHE A 244 1.28 -11.98 10.06
C PHE A 244 1.04 -10.48 10.28
N GLY A 245 2.08 -9.65 10.13
CA GLY A 245 1.99 -8.21 10.25
C GLY A 245 1.12 -7.56 9.17
N ALA A 246 1.27 -8.01 7.92
CA ALA A 246 0.43 -7.54 6.82
C ALA A 246 -1.05 -7.91 7.06
N SER A 247 -1.33 -9.16 7.43
CA SER A 247 -2.70 -9.60 7.74
C SER A 247 -3.29 -8.89 8.95
N PHE A 248 -2.48 -8.55 9.96
CA PHE A 248 -2.93 -7.80 11.13
C PHE A 248 -3.48 -6.43 10.73
N VAL A 249 -2.73 -5.66 9.93
CA VAL A 249 -3.19 -4.35 9.45
C VAL A 249 -4.40 -4.49 8.55
N ALA A 250 -4.39 -5.41 7.59
CA ALA A 250 -5.50 -5.67 6.69
C ALA A 250 -6.81 -5.99 7.44
N MET A 251 -6.73 -6.84 8.48
CA MET A 251 -7.90 -7.19 9.30
C MET A 251 -8.53 -5.96 9.96
N PHE A 252 -7.73 -5.09 10.59
CA PHE A 252 -8.26 -3.89 11.22
C PHE A 252 -8.71 -2.82 10.22
N ALA A 253 -8.03 -2.71 9.08
CA ALA A 253 -8.42 -1.83 7.98
C ALA A 253 -9.81 -2.22 7.44
N GLN A 254 -9.98 -3.52 7.12
CA GLN A 254 -11.23 -4.07 6.58
C GLN A 254 -12.38 -4.00 7.59
N LEU A 255 -12.15 -4.35 8.85
CA LEU A 255 -13.18 -4.29 9.88
C LEU A 255 -13.56 -2.85 10.22
N GLY A 256 -12.58 -1.97 10.47
CA GLY A 256 -12.86 -0.59 10.85
C GLY A 256 -13.51 0.19 9.71
N GLY A 257 -12.98 0.07 8.49
CA GLY A 257 -13.56 0.69 7.30
C GLY A 257 -14.93 0.11 6.96
N GLY A 258 -15.08 -1.22 7.04
CA GLY A 258 -16.33 -1.95 6.80
C GLY A 258 -17.47 -1.56 7.75
N ILE A 259 -17.17 -1.38 9.04
CA ILE A 259 -18.16 -0.90 10.02
C ILE A 259 -18.56 0.54 9.69
N TYR A 260 -17.60 1.40 9.35
CA TYR A 260 -17.88 2.80 9.03
C TYR A 260 -18.75 2.94 7.79
N THR A 261 -18.39 2.28 6.67
CA THR A 261 -19.19 2.32 5.43
C THR A 261 -20.60 1.77 5.66
N LYS A 262 -20.74 0.57 6.24
CA LYS A 262 -22.06 -0.05 6.36
C LYS A 262 -22.99 0.63 7.35
N ALA A 263 -22.45 1.26 8.39
CA ALA A 263 -23.27 2.08 9.27
C ALA A 263 -23.78 3.34 8.56
N ALA A 264 -22.97 3.97 7.70
CA ALA A 264 -23.34 5.17 6.96
C ALA A 264 -24.30 4.85 5.80
N ASP A 265 -23.97 3.88 4.96
CA ASP A 265 -24.75 3.35 3.83
C ASP A 265 -26.19 3.01 4.26
N VAL A 266 -26.33 2.11 5.26
CA VAL A 266 -27.66 1.71 5.77
C VAL A 266 -28.44 2.89 6.36
N GLY A 267 -27.76 3.80 7.06
CA GLY A 267 -28.40 4.99 7.63
C GLY A 267 -28.87 5.98 6.56
N ALA A 268 -28.05 6.22 5.55
CA ALA A 268 -28.35 7.12 4.44
C ALA A 268 -29.53 6.58 3.61
N ASP A 269 -29.49 5.30 3.29
CA ASP A 269 -30.48 4.65 2.43
C ASP A 269 -31.84 4.49 3.10
N LEU A 270 -31.89 4.01 4.35
CA LEU A 270 -33.17 3.81 5.03
C LEU A 270 -33.90 5.14 5.24
N ILE A 271 -33.22 6.16 5.76
CA ILE A 271 -33.86 7.44 6.04
C ILE A 271 -34.14 8.20 4.74
N GLY A 272 -33.20 8.18 3.79
CA GLY A 272 -33.34 8.89 2.51
C GLY A 272 -34.39 8.26 1.59
N LYS A 273 -34.17 7.01 1.19
CA LYS A 273 -34.99 6.34 0.17
C LYS A 273 -36.33 5.87 0.74
N VAL A 274 -36.35 5.28 1.94
CA VAL A 274 -37.54 4.59 2.48
C VAL A 274 -38.45 5.54 3.26
N GLU A 275 -37.90 6.36 4.16
CA GLU A 275 -38.71 7.25 5.00
C GLU A 275 -39.02 8.59 4.33
N ALA A 276 -38.00 9.30 3.84
CA ALA A 276 -38.14 10.63 3.26
C ALA A 276 -38.54 10.63 1.78
N GLY A 277 -38.36 9.51 1.08
CA GLY A 277 -38.66 9.36 -0.34
C GLY A 277 -37.79 10.26 -1.25
N ILE A 278 -36.58 10.61 -0.81
CA ILE A 278 -35.61 11.36 -1.61
C ILE A 278 -34.68 10.41 -2.38
N PRO A 279 -34.09 10.86 -3.51
CA PRO A 279 -33.12 10.05 -4.25
C PRO A 279 -31.92 9.60 -3.42
N GLU A 280 -31.26 8.56 -3.89
CA GLU A 280 -29.92 8.15 -3.43
C GLU A 280 -28.89 9.27 -3.61
N ASP A 281 -27.93 9.36 -2.70
CA ASP A 281 -26.88 10.38 -2.68
C ASP A 281 -27.39 11.84 -2.72
N ASP A 282 -28.62 12.07 -2.27
CA ASP A 282 -29.20 13.41 -2.30
C ASP A 282 -28.49 14.34 -1.29
N PRO A 283 -28.06 15.55 -1.70
CA PRO A 283 -27.30 16.45 -0.83
C PRO A 283 -28.07 16.96 0.38
N ARG A 284 -29.40 16.75 0.46
CA ARG A 284 -30.22 17.05 1.63
C ARG A 284 -30.05 16.03 2.75
N ASN A 285 -29.55 14.83 2.44
CA ASN A 285 -29.32 13.78 3.41
C ASN A 285 -27.95 13.97 4.08
N PRO A 286 -27.89 14.25 5.39
CA PRO A 286 -26.62 14.50 6.08
C PRO A 286 -25.69 13.29 6.15
N ALA A 287 -26.21 12.07 5.93
CA ALA A 287 -25.41 10.84 5.99
C ALA A 287 -24.59 10.59 4.71
N VAL A 288 -24.92 11.23 3.58
CA VAL A 288 -24.29 10.94 2.27
C VAL A 288 -22.78 11.22 2.26
N ILE A 289 -22.31 12.27 2.96
CA ILE A 289 -20.86 12.49 3.05
C ILE A 289 -20.17 11.36 3.81
N ALA A 290 -20.78 10.85 4.89
CA ALA A 290 -20.22 9.73 5.65
C ALA A 290 -20.24 8.44 4.82
N ASP A 291 -21.26 8.23 4.01
CA ASP A 291 -21.37 7.08 3.11
C ASP A 291 -20.25 7.09 2.06
N LEU A 292 -20.11 8.20 1.34
CA LEU A 292 -19.06 8.37 0.34
C LEU A 292 -17.64 8.38 0.94
N VAL A 293 -17.46 8.83 2.19
CA VAL A 293 -16.21 8.61 2.94
C VAL A 293 -16.01 7.13 3.19
N GLY A 294 -17.06 6.43 3.61
CA GLY A 294 -17.14 4.99 3.81
C GLY A 294 -16.63 4.19 2.61
N ASP A 295 -17.08 4.50 1.40
CA ASP A 295 -16.63 3.84 0.18
C ASP A 295 -15.11 3.93 -0.02
N ASN A 296 -14.51 5.07 0.33
CA ASN A 296 -13.07 5.26 0.21
C ASN A 296 -12.32 4.48 1.31
N VAL A 297 -12.77 4.54 2.56
CA VAL A 297 -12.04 3.96 3.70
C VAL A 297 -12.28 2.47 3.89
N GLY A 298 -13.47 1.97 3.57
CA GLY A 298 -13.83 0.56 3.63
C GLY A 298 -13.49 -0.16 2.34
N ASP A 299 -14.13 0.25 1.24
CA ASP A 299 -14.10 -0.52 0.00
C ASP A 299 -12.81 -0.33 -0.80
N CYS A 300 -12.13 0.82 -0.70
CA CYS A 300 -10.79 0.96 -1.27
C CYS A 300 -9.69 0.54 -0.29
N ALA A 301 -9.52 1.27 0.82
CA ALA A 301 -8.37 1.07 1.70
C ALA A 301 -8.38 -0.27 2.44
N GLY A 302 -9.56 -0.77 2.83
CA GLY A 302 -9.72 -2.05 3.52
C GLY A 302 -9.52 -3.28 2.63
N GLN A 303 -9.55 -3.12 1.29
CA GLN A 303 -9.33 -4.20 0.33
C GLN A 303 -7.88 -4.23 -0.23
N CYS A 304 -7.04 -3.27 0.18
CA CYS A 304 -5.65 -3.10 -0.26
C CYS A 304 -4.59 -3.72 0.66
#